data_AF-A0A7Y2BE57-F1
#
_entry.id   AF-A0A7Y2BE57-F1
#
_cell.length_a   1.000
_cell.length_b   1.000
_cell.length_c   1.000
_cell.angle_alpha   90.00
_cell.angle_beta   90.00
_cell.angle_gamma   90.00
#
_symmetry.space_group_name_H-M   'P 1'
#
loop_
_entity.id
_entity.type
_entity.pdbx_description
1 polymer ?
#
loop_
_entity_poly.entity_id
_entity_poly.type
_entity_poly.pdbx_seq_one_letter_code
_entity_poly.pdbx_strand_id
1 'polypeptide(L)'
;MLRLLFWGSLVLSASAFGCVQGADSGGGGGTPIFEPGPTCTAFCALAVVECEVAVLGTEDACEQNCELERSFAEQTSEACVTAFEGAVDCAAGLECQDIIDRANLVNVDAYPCRPELEITDQVCG
;
A
#
# COMPACT_ATOMS: atom_id res chain seq x y z
N MET A 1 26.20 -50.98 -10.01
CA MET A 1 26.75 -49.71 -9.49
C MET A 1 25.88 -48.60 -10.07
N LEU A 2 24.95 -48.04 -9.28
CA LEU A 2 25.07 -46.72 -8.61
C LEU A 2 25.40 -45.60 -9.61
N ARG A 3 24.72 -44.45 -9.71
CA ARG A 3 23.74 -43.82 -8.83
C ARG A 3 23.11 -42.64 -9.59
N LEU A 4 21.83 -42.40 -9.31
CA LEU A 4 21.14 -41.11 -9.45
C LEU A 4 21.79 -40.01 -8.57
N LEU A 5 21.29 -38.79 -8.77
CA LEU A 5 21.20 -37.64 -7.82
C LEU A 5 22.28 -36.56 -8.00
N PHE A 6 21.89 -35.36 -8.46
CA PHE A 6 21.20 -34.26 -7.74
C PHE A 6 22.16 -33.40 -6.92
N TRP A 7 22.09 -32.10 -7.21
CA TRP A 7 22.25 -30.97 -6.30
C TRP A 7 23.62 -30.67 -5.71
N GLY A 8 24.10 -29.47 -6.02
CA GLY A 8 25.19 -28.80 -5.32
C GLY A 8 25.21 -27.33 -5.66
N SER A 9 24.32 -26.58 -5.01
CA SER A 9 24.47 -25.20 -4.51
C SER A 9 25.14 -24.16 -5.43
N LEU A 10 24.42 -23.25 -6.08
CA LEU A 10 23.60 -22.16 -5.54
C LEU A 10 24.34 -21.30 -4.48
N VAL A 11 24.53 -20.05 -4.94
CA VAL A 11 24.65 -18.76 -4.24
C VAL A 11 25.96 -18.43 -3.56
N LEU A 12 26.78 -17.73 -4.36
CA LEU A 12 27.69 -16.69 -3.89
C LEU A 12 26.97 -15.78 -2.90
N SER A 13 27.48 -15.83 -1.67
CA SER A 13 27.34 -14.79 -0.66
C SER A 13 27.66 -13.42 -1.25
N ALA A 14 26.70 -12.50 -1.16
CA ALA A 14 26.94 -11.07 -1.21
C ALA A 14 25.81 -10.35 -0.46
N SER A 15 26.04 -10.11 0.83
CA SER A 15 25.34 -9.08 1.58
C SER A 15 25.65 -7.73 0.92
N ALA A 16 24.64 -7.04 0.41
CA ALA A 16 24.77 -5.62 0.09
C ALA A 16 23.41 -4.93 0.29
N PHE A 17 23.33 -4.21 1.40
CA PHE A 17 22.40 -3.11 1.58
C PHE A 17 22.68 -2.06 0.47
N GLY A 18 21.66 -1.66 -0.27
CA GLY A 18 21.61 -0.38 -0.98
C GLY A 18 21.87 -0.38 -2.49
N CYS A 19 20.94 0.29 -3.18
CA CYS A 19 21.09 1.04 -4.44
C CYS A 19 21.01 0.28 -5.79
N VAL A 20 19.87 0.49 -6.47
CA VAL A 20 19.71 1.09 -7.82
C VAL A 20 20.33 0.41 -9.07
N GLN A 21 19.56 0.47 -10.18
CA GLN A 21 19.91 0.29 -11.62
C GLN A 21 19.68 -1.08 -12.31
N GLY A 22 18.45 -1.21 -12.82
CA GLY A 22 18.02 -1.45 -14.22
C GLY A 22 18.82 -2.23 -15.28
N ALA A 23 18.00 -2.76 -16.21
CA ALA A 23 18.21 -3.32 -17.55
C ALA A 23 18.61 -4.82 -17.60
N ASP A 24 17.95 -5.72 -18.33
CA ASP A 24 16.69 -5.73 -19.10
C ASP A 24 16.51 -7.19 -19.56
N SER A 25 15.29 -7.77 -19.48
CA SER A 25 14.85 -8.94 -20.27
C SER A 25 13.40 -9.31 -19.97
N GLY A 26 12.47 -8.74 -20.75
CA GLY A 26 11.35 -9.50 -21.31
C GLY A 26 10.19 -9.85 -20.37
N GLY A 27 9.34 -8.87 -20.11
CA GLY A 27 7.96 -9.08 -19.69
C GLY A 27 7.32 -7.73 -19.49
N GLY A 28 6.29 -7.40 -20.27
CA GLY A 28 5.46 -6.22 -20.02
C GLY A 28 4.75 -6.40 -18.68
N GLY A 29 5.44 -6.09 -17.59
CA GLY A 29 4.87 -5.99 -16.27
C GLY A 29 4.12 -4.68 -16.20
N GLY A 30 2.91 -4.65 -16.75
CA GLY A 30 1.95 -3.65 -16.32
C GLY A 30 1.85 -3.72 -14.81
N THR A 31 1.76 -2.58 -14.14
CA THR A 31 1.27 -2.54 -12.76
C THR A 31 0.00 -3.39 -12.72
N PRO A 32 -0.12 -4.35 -11.78
CA PRO A 32 -1.36 -5.09 -11.64
C PRO A 32 -2.51 -4.08 -11.50
N ILE A 33 -3.52 -4.23 -12.36
CA ILE A 33 -4.73 -3.41 -12.30
C ILE A 33 -5.70 -4.15 -11.40
N PHE A 34 -6.11 -3.49 -10.32
CA PHE A 34 -7.08 -3.98 -9.37
C PHE A 34 -8.46 -3.42 -9.70
N GLU A 35 -9.49 -4.21 -9.44
CA GLU A 35 -10.86 -3.69 -9.40
C GLU A 35 -11.07 -3.09 -8.00
N PRO A 36 -11.33 -1.77 -7.88
CA PRO A 36 -11.45 -1.14 -6.58
C PRO A 36 -12.71 -1.57 -5.84
N GLY A 37 -12.52 -1.91 -4.57
CA GLY A 37 -13.57 -2.16 -3.62
C GLY A 37 -14.21 -0.87 -3.10
N PRO A 38 -15.37 -0.98 -2.44
CA PRO A 38 -16.15 0.18 -2.01
C PRO A 38 -15.40 1.10 -1.04
N THR A 39 -14.55 0.56 -0.18
CA THR A 39 -13.75 1.33 0.80
C THR A 39 -12.73 2.24 0.09
N CYS A 40 -11.97 1.71 -0.87
CA CYS A 40 -11.00 2.50 -1.63
C CYS A 40 -11.68 3.53 -2.54
N THR A 41 -12.77 3.15 -3.22
CA THR A 41 -13.55 4.11 -4.04
C THR A 41 -14.13 5.24 -3.19
N ALA A 42 -14.70 4.94 -2.03
CA ALA A 42 -15.27 5.98 -1.15
C ALA A 42 -14.20 6.98 -0.67
N PHE A 43 -13.05 6.48 -0.22
CA PHE A 43 -11.94 7.34 0.21
C PHE A 43 -11.39 8.18 -0.95
N CYS A 44 -11.17 7.60 -2.13
CA CYS A 44 -10.58 8.32 -3.25
C CYS A 44 -11.54 9.34 -3.88
N ALA A 45 -12.84 9.05 -3.93
CA ALA A 45 -13.84 10.04 -4.31
C ALA A 45 -13.82 11.25 -3.36
N LEU A 46 -13.81 11.01 -2.04
CA LEU A 46 -13.69 12.09 -1.07
C LEU A 46 -12.37 12.85 -1.22
N ALA A 47 -11.23 12.16 -1.13
CA ALA A 47 -9.92 12.80 -1.05
C ALA A 47 -9.51 13.51 -2.35
N VAL A 48 -9.77 12.90 -3.52
CA VAL A 48 -9.32 13.45 -4.81
C VAL A 48 -10.38 14.33 -5.46
N VAL A 49 -11.66 13.91 -5.45
CA VAL A 49 -12.71 14.63 -6.18
C VAL A 49 -13.31 15.74 -5.32
N GLU A 50 -13.67 15.46 -4.06
CA GLU A 50 -14.31 16.46 -3.20
C GLU A 50 -13.28 17.39 -2.53
N CYS A 51 -12.18 16.83 -2.04
CA CYS A 51 -11.16 17.56 -1.28
C CYS A 51 -9.95 18.01 -2.10
N GLU A 52 -9.88 17.64 -3.38
CA GLU A 52 -8.86 18.07 -4.34
C GLU A 52 -7.40 17.86 -3.86
N VAL A 53 -7.13 16.75 -3.16
CA VAL A 53 -5.80 16.43 -2.61
C VAL A 53 -4.84 16.02 -3.73
N ALA A 54 -4.15 17.01 -4.31
CA ALA A 54 -3.33 16.84 -5.51
C ALA A 54 -2.18 15.80 -5.40
N VAL A 55 -1.65 15.57 -4.19
CA VAL A 55 -0.54 14.61 -3.99
C VAL A 55 -0.96 13.15 -4.21
N LEU A 56 -2.26 12.85 -4.13
CA LEU A 56 -2.81 11.52 -4.40
C LEU A 56 -3.01 11.25 -5.89
N GLY A 57 -2.83 12.26 -6.76
CA GLY A 57 -2.95 12.12 -8.21
C GLY A 57 -4.41 12.15 -8.69
N THR A 58 -4.73 11.31 -9.68
CA THR A 58 -6.10 11.15 -10.19
C THR A 58 -6.90 10.17 -9.31
N GLU A 59 -8.23 10.19 -9.42
CA GLU A 59 -9.12 9.27 -8.69
C GLU A 59 -8.71 7.80 -8.95
N ASP A 60 -8.59 7.41 -10.22
CA ASP A 60 -8.11 6.07 -10.61
C ASP A 60 -6.74 5.72 -9.99
N ALA A 61 -5.81 6.69 -9.91
CA ALA A 61 -4.47 6.42 -9.38
C ALA A 61 -4.51 6.21 -7.86
N CYS A 62 -5.35 6.99 -7.17
CA CYS A 62 -5.63 6.79 -5.75
C CYS A 62 -6.24 5.41 -5.51
N GLU A 63 -7.24 5.01 -6.29
CA GLU A 63 -7.91 3.72 -6.15
C GLU A 63 -6.96 2.55 -6.37
N GLN A 64 -6.15 2.60 -7.43
CA GLN A 64 -5.15 1.56 -7.71
C GLN A 64 -4.11 1.46 -6.61
N ASN A 65 -3.67 2.59 -6.04
CA ASN A 65 -2.73 2.57 -4.92
C ASN A 65 -3.37 2.02 -3.64
N CYS A 66 -4.61 2.40 -3.34
CA CYS A 66 -5.35 1.90 -2.19
C CYS A 66 -5.55 0.37 -2.27
N GLU A 67 -5.94 -0.16 -3.43
CA GLU A 67 -6.08 -1.61 -3.61
C GLU A 67 -4.75 -2.34 -3.58
N LEU A 68 -3.66 -1.72 -4.05
CA LEU A 68 -2.34 -2.30 -3.92
C LEU A 68 -1.98 -2.48 -2.44
N GLU A 69 -2.19 -1.47 -1.60
CA GLU A 69 -1.97 -1.57 -0.14
C GLU A 69 -2.89 -2.62 0.51
N ARG A 70 -4.16 -2.67 0.11
CA ARG A 70 -5.10 -3.72 0.56
C ARG A 70 -4.60 -5.12 0.18
N SER A 71 -4.07 -5.30 -1.03
CA SER A 71 -3.51 -6.58 -1.47
C SER A 71 -2.26 -6.98 -0.68
N PHE A 72 -1.47 -6.03 -0.18
CA PHE A 72 -0.37 -6.31 0.73
C PHE A 72 -0.87 -6.71 2.12
N ALA A 73 -1.96 -6.07 2.59
CA ALA A 73 -2.61 -6.45 3.83
C ALA A 73 -3.17 -7.90 3.77
N GLU A 74 -3.81 -8.26 2.65
CA GLU A 74 -4.34 -9.61 2.39
C GLU A 74 -3.25 -10.69 2.43
N GLN A 75 -2.06 -10.38 1.89
CA GLN A 75 -0.92 -11.28 1.92
C GLN A 75 -0.30 -11.42 3.32
N THR A 76 -0.53 -10.44 4.19
CA THR A 76 -0.01 -10.44 5.56
C THR A 76 -0.90 -11.24 6.50
N SER A 77 -2.15 -10.81 6.70
CA SER A 77 -3.14 -11.52 7.52
C SER A 77 -4.54 -10.88 7.39
N GLU A 78 -5.59 -11.65 7.72
CA GLU A 78 -6.96 -11.12 7.82
C GLU A 78 -7.10 -9.99 8.84
N ALA A 79 -6.33 -10.04 9.93
CA ALA A 79 -6.28 -8.97 10.92
C ALA A 79 -5.69 -7.67 10.33
N CYS A 80 -4.67 -7.78 9.48
CA CYS A 80 -4.07 -6.64 8.79
C CYS A 80 -5.04 -6.03 7.78
N VAL A 81 -5.82 -6.85 7.05
CA VAL A 81 -6.90 -6.34 6.18
C VAL A 81 -7.92 -5.56 6.98
N THR A 82 -8.38 -6.10 8.10
CA THR A 82 -9.36 -5.42 8.97
C THR A 82 -8.82 -4.09 9.52
N ALA A 83 -7.53 -4.05 9.91
CA ALA A 83 -6.89 -2.84 10.39
C ALA A 83 -6.77 -1.78 9.28
N PHE A 84 -6.32 -2.19 8.10
CA PHE A 84 -6.25 -1.34 6.91
C PHE A 84 -7.62 -0.75 6.55
N GLU A 85 -8.65 -1.60 6.40
CA GLU A 85 -9.99 -1.17 6.05
C GLU A 85 -10.55 -0.21 7.11
N GLY A 86 -10.29 -0.46 8.40
CA GLY A 86 -10.65 0.46 9.48
C GLY A 86 -9.97 1.83 9.39
N ALA A 87 -8.70 1.88 9.00
CA ALA A 87 -7.98 3.15 8.80
C ALA A 87 -8.50 3.94 7.60
N VAL A 88 -8.81 3.26 6.49
CA VAL A 88 -9.38 3.89 5.29
C VAL A 88 -10.81 4.35 5.54
N ASP A 89 -11.64 3.54 6.20
CA ASP A 89 -13.02 3.90 6.57
C ASP A 89 -13.05 5.11 7.52
N CYS A 90 -12.10 5.18 8.47
CA CYS A 90 -11.96 6.36 9.32
C CYS A 90 -11.64 7.61 8.47
N ALA A 91 -10.66 7.51 7.56
CA ALA A 91 -10.27 8.62 6.70
C ALA A 91 -11.41 9.08 5.77
N ALA A 92 -12.22 8.14 5.27
CA ALA A 92 -13.41 8.41 4.46
C ALA A 92 -14.53 9.14 5.24
N GLY A 93 -14.44 9.21 6.57
CA GLY A 93 -15.37 9.97 7.42
C GLY A 93 -14.86 11.34 7.86
N LEU A 94 -13.68 11.77 7.40
CA LEU A 94 -13.08 13.05 7.81
C LEU A 94 -13.53 14.22 6.94
N GLU A 95 -13.40 15.43 7.50
CA GLU A 95 -13.55 16.66 6.75
C GLU A 95 -12.31 16.90 5.86
N CYS A 96 -12.49 17.60 4.74
CA CYS A 96 -11.41 17.81 3.77
C CYS A 96 -10.14 18.42 4.37
N GLN A 97 -10.26 19.32 5.36
CA GLN A 97 -9.08 19.93 5.96
C GLN A 97 -8.19 18.91 6.67
N ASP A 98 -8.76 17.91 7.37
CA ASP A 98 -7.99 16.89 8.06
C ASP A 98 -7.25 15.97 7.08
N ILE A 99 -7.90 15.63 5.96
CA ILE A 99 -7.31 14.84 4.87
C ILE A 99 -6.17 15.61 4.19
N ILE A 100 -6.40 16.89 3.88
CA ILE A 100 -5.40 17.79 3.28
C ILE A 100 -4.20 17.96 4.21
N ASP A 101 -4.43 18.21 5.50
CA ASP A 101 -3.35 18.39 6.48
C ASP A 101 -2.52 17.11 6.60
N ARG A 102 -3.17 15.94 6.66
CA ARG A 102 -2.49 14.65 6.67
C ARG A 102 -1.65 14.44 5.41
N ALA A 103 -2.23 14.68 4.24
CA ALA A 103 -1.56 14.51 2.95
C ALA A 103 -0.34 15.43 2.79
N ASN A 104 -0.39 16.63 3.38
CA ASN A 104 0.70 17.61 3.39
C ASN A 104 1.63 17.48 4.61
N LEU A 105 1.46 16.44 5.43
CA LEU A 105 2.22 16.20 6.67
C LEU A 105 2.18 17.38 7.66
N VAL A 106 1.08 18.13 7.66
CA VAL A 106 0.81 19.21 8.61
C VAL A 106 0.20 18.60 9.86
N ASN A 107 0.82 18.87 11.01
CA ASN A 107 0.30 18.47 12.33
C ASN A 107 -0.14 17.00 12.39
N VAL A 108 0.73 16.09 11.93
CA VAL A 108 0.45 14.65 11.85
C VAL A 108 0.01 14.04 13.19
N ASP A 109 0.43 14.64 14.31
CA ASP A 109 0.03 14.23 15.65
C ASP A 109 -1.40 14.62 16.04
N ALA A 110 -2.05 15.49 15.27
CA ALA A 110 -3.45 15.85 15.45
C ALA A 110 -4.38 15.10 14.49
N TYR A 111 -3.83 14.25 13.61
CA TYR A 111 -4.63 13.52 12.64
C TYR A 111 -5.67 12.62 13.36
N PRO A 112 -6.98 12.80 13.12
CA PRO A 112 -8.01 12.12 13.90
C PRO A 112 -7.95 10.59 13.82
N CYS A 113 -7.58 10.04 12.65
CA CYS A 113 -7.48 8.60 12.42
C CYS A 113 -6.08 8.02 12.75
N ARG A 114 -5.26 8.74 13.53
CA ARG A 114 -3.96 8.23 13.98
C ARG A 114 -4.08 6.90 14.75
N PRO A 115 -5.05 6.69 15.66
CA PRO A 115 -5.18 5.42 16.37
C PRO A 115 -5.34 4.21 15.42
N GLU A 116 -6.12 4.36 14.35
CA GLU A 116 -6.34 3.31 13.35
C GLU A 116 -5.08 3.04 12.52
N LEU A 117 -4.29 4.07 12.20
CA LEU A 117 -2.98 3.92 11.58
C LEU A 117 -2.00 3.19 12.51
N GLU A 118 -1.97 3.53 13.81
CA GLU A 118 -1.12 2.85 14.79
C GLU A 118 -1.49 1.36 14.94
N ILE A 119 -2.79 1.03 14.88
CA ILE A 119 -3.25 -0.36 14.86
C ILE A 119 -2.78 -1.06 13.57
N THR A 120 -2.89 -0.40 12.43
CA THR A 120 -2.41 -0.93 11.15
C THR A 120 -0.92 -1.24 11.21
N ASP A 121 -0.10 -0.30 11.67
CA ASP A 121 1.35 -0.51 11.84
C ASP A 121 1.64 -1.69 12.78
N GLN A 122 0.96 -1.77 13.93
CA GLN A 122 1.17 -2.86 14.90
C GLN A 122 0.77 -4.25 14.38
N VAL A 123 -0.28 -4.33 13.57
CA VAL A 123 -0.84 -5.60 13.08
C VAL A 123 -0.16 -6.05 11.78
N CYS A 124 0.26 -5.10 10.95
CA CYS A 124 0.82 -5.37 9.63
C CYS A 124 2.36 -5.47 9.61
N GLY A 125 3.08 -4.81 10.54
CA GLY A 125 4.53 -4.99 10.75
C GLY A 125 5.38 -3.75 10.51
#